data_AF-A0A9E3NH50-F1
#
_entry.id   AF-A0A9E3NH50-F1
#
_cell.length_a   1.000
_cell.length_b   1.000
_cell.length_c   1.000
_cell.angle_alpha   90.00
_cell.angle_beta   90.00
_cell.angle_gamma   90.00
#
_symmetry.space_group_name_H-M   'P 1'
#
loop_
_entity.id
_entity.type
_entity.pdbx_description
1 polymer ?
#
loop_
_entity_poly.entity_id
_entity_poly.type
_entity_poly.pdbx_seq_one_letter_code
_entity_poly.pdbx_strand_id
1 'polypeptide(L)'
;MFKSKYLWLDKEKNSFRVVVRFLGLNVGEWKPLPNLNYIALTKVKFAKTVSSPKLMGNKSCTSNFSDYKFCLFLCEDAKKKAFVFKGDYEETLQLANQVAAYLNLKVVDYTA
;
A
#
# COMPACT_ATOMS: atom_id res chain seq x y z
N MET A 1 -9.65 16.07 -7.58
CA MET A 1 -9.71 14.83 -6.79
C MET A 1 -9.31 13.64 -7.66
N PHE A 2 -8.30 12.87 -7.24
CA PHE A 2 -7.87 11.63 -7.90
C PHE A 2 -8.56 10.43 -7.25
N LYS A 3 -9.05 9.49 -8.07
CA LYS A 3 -9.70 8.27 -7.60
C LYS A 3 -9.14 7.06 -8.35
N SER A 4 -8.49 6.16 -7.62
CA SER A 4 -8.17 4.82 -8.10
C SER A 4 -9.00 3.77 -7.36
N LYS A 5 -8.83 2.50 -7.74
CA LYS A 5 -9.45 1.35 -7.08
C LYS A 5 -9.04 1.22 -5.60
N TYR A 6 -7.83 1.70 -5.26
CA TYR A 6 -7.21 1.48 -3.95
C TYR A 6 -6.93 2.78 -3.18
N LEU A 7 -6.91 3.93 -3.85
CA LEU A 7 -6.53 5.20 -3.24
C LEU A 7 -7.34 6.35 -3.83
N TRP A 8 -7.95 7.13 -2.96
CA TRP A 8 -8.53 8.43 -3.31
C TRP A 8 -7.69 9.54 -2.69
N LEU A 9 -7.39 10.58 -3.48
CA LEU A 9 -6.58 11.73 -3.08
C LEU A 9 -7.34 13.02 -3.39
N ASP A 10 -7.36 13.92 -2.43
CA ASP A 10 -7.92 15.26 -2.57
C ASP A 10 -6.86 16.30 -2.20
N LYS A 11 -6.35 17.02 -3.20
CA LYS A 11 -5.36 18.09 -3.02
C LYS A 11 -5.95 19.31 -2.32
N GLU A 12 -7.20 19.65 -2.63
CA GLU A 12 -7.84 20.86 -2.11
C GLU A 12 -8.15 20.71 -0.62
N LYS A 13 -8.61 19.51 -0.23
CA LYS A 13 -8.88 19.17 1.17
C LYS A 13 -7.65 18.63 1.91
N ASN A 14 -6.49 18.58 1.26
CA ASN A 14 -5.25 18.01 1.77
C ASN A 14 -5.46 16.67 2.49
N SER A 15 -6.16 15.73 1.86
CA SER A 15 -6.56 14.46 2.46
C SER A 15 -6.47 13.29 1.49
N PHE A 16 -6.29 12.10 2.06
CA PHE A 16 -6.27 10.85 1.31
C PHE A 16 -7.10 9.78 1.99
N ARG A 17 -7.56 8.81 1.22
CA ARG A 17 -8.28 7.65 1.71
C ARG A 17 -7.80 6.41 1.01
N VAL A 18 -7.34 5.43 1.77
CA VAL A 18 -7.09 4.08 1.26
C VAL A 18 -8.43 3.37 1.18
N VAL A 19 -8.74 2.85 0.00
CA VAL A 19 -10.02 2.20 -0.30
C VAL A 19 -9.84 0.71 -0.26
N VAL A 20 -10.60 0.06 0.61
CA VAL A 20 -10.72 -1.40 0.67
C VAL A 20 -12.16 -1.74 0.31
N ARG A 21 -12.35 -2.78 -0.51
CA ARG A 21 -13.70 -3.23 -0.87
C ARG A 21 -14.16 -4.27 0.16
N PHE A 22 -15.25 -3.96 0.85
CA PHE A 22 -15.87 -4.88 1.83
C PHE A 22 -17.35 -5.00 1.51
N LEU A 23 -17.84 -6.23 1.27
CA LEU A 23 -19.23 -6.51 0.87
C LEU A 23 -19.73 -5.63 -0.29
N GLY A 24 -18.89 -5.41 -1.31
CA GLY A 24 -19.22 -4.59 -2.49
C GLY A 24 -19.11 -3.08 -2.27
N LEU A 25 -19.07 -2.60 -1.03
CA LEU A 25 -18.90 -1.20 -0.67
C LEU A 25 -17.42 -0.82 -0.55
N ASN A 26 -17.10 0.40 -0.96
CA ASN A 26 -15.78 0.98 -0.77
C ASN A 26 -15.71 1.56 0.64
N VAL A 27 -14.94 0.92 1.53
CA VAL A 27 -14.69 1.35 2.91
C VAL A 27 -13.29 1.92 3.04
N GLY A 28 -13.11 2.86 3.96
CA GLY A 28 -11.83 3.55 4.16
C GLY A 28 -12.02 4.89 4.87
N GLU A 29 -11.10 5.23 5.75
CA GLU A 29 -11.13 6.48 6.49
C GLU A 29 -10.35 7.56 5.72
N TRP A 30 -10.85 8.79 5.75
CA TRP A 30 -10.12 9.95 5.28
C TRP A 30 -9.06 10.35 6.30
N LYS A 31 -7.82 10.44 5.85
CA LYS A 31 -6.66 10.83 6.66
C LYS A 31 -6.06 12.11 6.08
N PRO A 32 -5.45 12.98 6.92
CA PRO A 32 -4.73 14.13 6.42
C PRO A 32 -3.56 13.68 5.55
N LEU A 33 -3.34 14.36 4.43
CA LEU A 33 -2.20 14.10 3.57
C LEU A 33 -0.93 14.60 4.29
N PRO A 34 0.13 13.78 4.39
CA PRO A 34 1.42 14.25 4.90
C PRO A 34 2.01 15.34 4.01
N ASN A 35 3.05 16.04 4.46
CA ASN A 35 3.82 16.94 3.59
C ASN A 35 4.67 16.12 2.61
N LEU A 36 4.08 15.72 1.49
CA LEU A 36 4.69 14.76 0.57
C LEU A 36 5.86 15.33 -0.21
N ASN A 37 7.02 14.67 -0.10
CA ASN A 37 8.22 14.98 -0.87
C ASN A 37 8.46 13.99 -2.02
N TYR A 38 8.12 12.72 -1.80
CA TYR A 38 8.29 11.67 -2.80
C TYR A 38 7.35 10.50 -2.54
N ILE A 39 7.25 9.63 -3.54
CA ILE A 39 6.50 8.37 -3.47
C ILE A 39 7.51 7.24 -3.49
N ALA A 40 7.41 6.30 -2.56
CA ALA A 40 8.33 5.18 -2.48
C ALA A 40 7.66 3.89 -2.93
N LEU A 41 8.34 3.16 -3.81
CA LEU A 41 8.03 1.78 -4.17
C LEU A 41 9.04 0.87 -3.47
N THR A 42 8.59 -0.09 -2.68
CA THR A 42 9.50 -0.96 -1.91
C THR A 42 9.09 -2.41 -2.02
N LYS A 43 10.07 -3.33 -2.08
CA LYS A 43 9.83 -4.77 -1.97
C LYS A 43 9.88 -5.20 -0.49
N VAL A 44 8.76 -5.70 0.03
CA VAL A 44 8.63 -6.08 1.44
C VAL A 44 8.33 -7.57 1.55
N LYS A 45 9.05 -8.25 2.46
CA LYS A 45 8.81 -9.66 2.80
C LYS A 45 7.64 -9.72 3.79
N PHE A 46 6.51 -10.29 3.37
CA PHE A 46 5.37 -10.53 4.27
C PHE A 46 5.42 -11.96 4.80
N ALA A 47 5.32 -12.11 6.12
CA ALA A 47 5.06 -13.41 6.72
C ALA A 47 3.61 -13.81 6.42
N LYS A 48 3.42 -14.91 5.69
CA LYS A 48 2.10 -15.48 5.45
C LYS A 48 1.77 -16.44 6.59
N THR A 49 0.83 -16.08 7.45
CA THR A 49 0.27 -17.04 8.40
C THR A 49 -0.65 -17.99 7.63
N VAL A 50 -0.21 -19.23 7.43
CA VAL A 50 -1.08 -20.29 6.90
C VAL A 50 -1.62 -21.12 8.05
N SER A 51 -2.93 -21.19 8.20
CA SER A 51 -3.56 -22.19 9.06
C SER A 51 -3.67 -23.49 8.28
N SER A 52 -2.88 -24.50 8.66
CA SER A 52 -3.04 -25.85 8.14
C SER A 52 -4.06 -26.59 9.01
N PRO A 53 -5.18 -27.08 8.46
CA PRO A 53 -6.07 -27.97 9.18
C PRO A 53 -5.51 -29.39 9.04
N LYS A 54 -4.49 -29.77 9.82
CA LYS A 54 -4.14 -31.19 9.99
C LYS A 54 -3.82 -31.52 11.44
N LEU A 55 -4.78 -32.22 12.04
CA LEU A 55 -4.67 -33.18 13.14
C LEU A 55 -4.24 -32.61 14.50
N MET A 56 -5.21 -32.48 15.42
CA MET A 56 -5.05 -32.53 16.87
C MET A 56 -3.89 -31.71 17.46
N GLY A 57 -4.11 -30.40 17.63
CA GLY A 57 -3.23 -29.53 18.41
C GLY A 57 -3.04 -28.18 17.73
N ASN A 58 -3.57 -27.13 18.36
CA ASN A 58 -3.39 -25.75 17.90
C ASN A 58 -1.91 -25.36 17.94
N LYS A 59 -1.20 -25.59 16.83
CA LYS A 59 0.06 -24.91 16.53
C LYS A 59 -0.15 -24.15 15.24
N SER A 60 -0.20 -22.83 15.35
CA SER A 60 -0.03 -21.93 14.22
C SER A 60 1.36 -22.17 13.63
N CYS A 61 1.45 -23.06 12.64
CA CYS A 61 2.65 -23.21 11.85
C CYS A 61 2.76 -21.98 10.94
N THR A 62 3.54 -20.98 11.36
CA THR A 62 4.06 -19.96 10.44
C THR A 62 5.07 -20.66 9.52
N SER A 63 4.61 -21.42 8.54
CA SER A 63 5.52 -21.91 7.51
C SER A 63 6.06 -20.71 6.73
N ASN A 64 7.35 -20.74 6.44
CA ASN A 64 8.13 -19.70 5.75
C ASN A 64 7.72 -19.53 4.28
N PHE A 65 6.43 -19.46 3.97
CA PHE A 65 5.91 -19.03 2.68
C PHE A 65 5.98 -17.51 2.62
N SER A 66 7.20 -16.99 2.49
CA SER A 66 7.42 -15.57 2.29
C SER A 66 7.15 -15.19 0.84
N ASP A 67 5.93 -14.74 0.57
CA ASP A 67 5.60 -14.08 -0.69
C ASP A 67 6.11 -12.63 -0.57
N TYR A 68 7.08 -12.24 -1.41
CA TYR A 68 7.44 -10.83 -1.54
C TYR A 68 6.26 -10.07 -2.12
N LYS A 69 5.94 -8.91 -1.55
CA LYS A 69 4.96 -7.99 -2.10
C LYS A 69 5.57 -6.61 -2.28
N PHE A 70 5.07 -5.92 -3.30
CA PHE A 70 5.47 -4.57 -3.61
C PHE A 70 4.52 -3.62 -2.89
N CYS A 71 5.07 -2.63 -2.20
CA CYS A 71 4.33 -1.71 -1.37
C CYS A 71 4.55 -0.28 -1.86
N LEU A 72 3.45 0.49 -1.85
CA LEU A 72 3.44 1.91 -2.17
C LEU A 72 3.32 2.72 -0.88
N PHE A 73 4.22 3.69 -0.73
CA PHE A 73 4.21 4.64 0.37
C PHE A 73 4.19 6.08 -0.12
N LEU A 74 3.41 6.92 0.57
CA LEU A 74 3.47 8.37 0.45
C LEU A 74 4.41 8.89 1.53
N CYS A 75 5.52 9.51 1.14
CA CYS A 75 6.62 9.86 2.05
C CYS A 75 6.77 11.37 2.19
N GLU A 76 6.76 11.83 3.45
CA GLU A 76 7.34 13.14 3.81
C GLU A 76 8.84 12.99 3.96
N ASP A 77 9.29 11.97 4.69
CA ASP A 77 10.70 11.63 4.84
C ASP A 77 10.87 10.11 4.99
N ALA A 78 12.09 9.64 5.24
CA ALA A 78 12.38 8.21 5.39
C ALA A 78 11.67 7.55 6.60
N LYS A 79 11.34 8.32 7.65
CA LYS A 79 10.67 7.91 8.88
C LYS A 79 9.15 8.13 8.82
N LYS A 80 8.71 9.23 8.22
CA LYS A 80 7.31 9.63 8.08
C LYS A 80 6.76 9.21 6.71
N LYS A 81 6.08 8.07 6.73
CA LYS A 81 5.47 7.48 5.53
C LYS A 81 4.07 6.97 5.82
N ALA A 82 3.16 7.20 4.89
CA ALA A 82 1.83 6.60 4.89
C ALA A 82 1.79 5.41 3.94
N PHE A 83 1.44 4.24 4.47
CA PHE A 83 1.21 3.04 3.66
C PHE A 83 -0.10 3.20 2.88
N VAL A 84 -0.04 2.94 1.57
CA VAL A 84 -1.18 3.10 0.67
C VAL A 84 -1.66 1.77 0.10
N PHE A 85 -0.75 0.97 -0.44
CA PHE A 85 -1.12 -0.20 -1.22
C PHE A 85 -0.05 -1.28 -1.14
N LYS A 86 -0.49 -2.54 -1.26
CA LYS A 86 0.36 -3.71 -1.45
C LYS A 86 -0.19 -4.55 -2.60
N GLY A 87 0.69 -5.00 -3.49
CA GLY A 87 0.30 -5.79 -4.64
C GLY A 87 1.51 -6.39 -5.36
N ASP A 88 1.29 -6.71 -6.63
CA ASP A 88 2.35 -7.14 -7.54
C ASP A 88 3.08 -5.92 -8.12
N TYR A 89 4.28 -6.12 -8.68
CA TYR A 89 5.15 -5.02 -9.09
C TYR A 89 4.49 -4.07 -10.10
N GLU A 90 3.99 -4.62 -11.22
CA GLU A 90 3.37 -3.84 -12.30
C GLU A 90 2.19 -3.00 -11.82
N GLU A 91 1.29 -3.58 -11.02
CA GLU A 91 0.13 -2.87 -10.48
C GLU A 91 0.56 -1.76 -9.51
N THR A 92 1.55 -2.03 -8.68
CA THR A 92 2.06 -1.07 -7.70
C THR A 92 2.82 0.07 -8.38
N LEU A 93 3.61 -0.23 -9.42
CA LEU A 93 4.34 0.75 -10.23
C LEU A 93 3.38 1.64 -11.02
N GLN A 94 2.36 1.05 -11.64
CA GLN A 94 1.33 1.82 -12.36
C GLN A 94 0.61 2.79 -11.42
N LEU A 95 0.22 2.33 -10.23
CA LEU A 95 -0.40 3.19 -9.23
C LEU A 95 0.56 4.28 -8.74
N ALA A 96 1.84 3.95 -8.51
CA ALA A 96 2.86 4.91 -8.10
C ALA A 96 3.01 6.05 -9.13
N ASN A 97 3.13 5.70 -10.41
CA ASN A 97 3.26 6.66 -11.51
C ASN A 97 2.01 7.55 -11.66
N GLN A 98 0.82 6.99 -11.52
CA GLN A 98 -0.43 7.76 -11.55
C GLN A 98 -0.51 8.77 -10.41
N VAL A 99 -0.14 8.34 -9.20
CA VAL A 99 -0.15 9.21 -8.01
C VAL A 99 0.94 10.27 -8.10
N ALA A 100 2.12 9.91 -8.62
CA ALA A 100 3.22 10.83 -8.87
C ALA A 100 2.86 11.91 -9.88
N ALA A 101 2.27 11.53 -11.01
CA ALA A 101 1.78 12.47 -12.01
C ALA A 101 0.68 13.37 -11.43
N TYR A 102 -0.24 12.81 -10.64
CA TYR A 102 -1.28 13.59 -10.02
C TYR A 102 -0.70 14.61 -9.04
N LEU A 103 0.22 14.22 -8.17
CA LEU A 103 0.79 15.07 -7.11
C LEU A 103 1.97 15.94 -7.58
N ASN A 104 2.47 15.72 -8.80
CA ASN A 104 3.72 16.31 -9.33
C ASN A 104 4.94 15.99 -8.44
N LEU A 105 5.08 14.71 -8.06
CA LEU A 105 6.16 14.21 -7.20
C LEU A 105 7.00 13.18 -7.94
N LYS A 106 8.22 12.93 -7.42
CA LYS A 106 9.09 11.87 -7.94
C LYS A 106 8.74 10.52 -7.31
N VAL A 107 8.86 9.45 -8.10
CA VAL A 107 8.83 8.06 -7.62
C VAL A 107 10.27 7.63 -7.34
N VAL A 108 10.51 7.09 -6.15
CA VAL A 108 11.78 6.48 -5.76
C VAL A 108 11.56 4.97 -5.63
N ASP A 109 12.28 4.22 -6.45
CA ASP A 109 12.17 2.77 -6.50
C ASP A 109 13.27 2.10 -5.66
N TYR A 110 12.85 1.38 -4.63
CA TYR A 110 13.68 0.58 -3.72
C TYR A 110 13.40 -0.92 -3.87
N THR A 111 13.05 -1.37 -5.07
CA THR A 111 12.72 -2.79 -5.33
C THR A 111 13.91 -3.67 -5.70
N ALA A 112 15.05 -3.04 -6.03
CA ALA A 112 16.32 -3.70 -6.37
C ALA A 112 16.82 -4.66 -5.28
#